data_AF-A0A2N2ET27-F1
#
_entry.id   AF-A0A2N2ET27-F1
#
_cell.length_a   1.000
_cell.length_b   1.000
_cell.length_c   1.000
_cell.angle_alpha   90.00
_cell.angle_beta   90.00
_cell.angle_gamma   90.00
#
_symmetry.space_group_name_H-M   'P 1'
#
loop_
_entity.id
_entity.type
_entity.pdbx_description
1 polymer ?
#
loop_
_entity_poly.entity_id
_entity_poly.type
_entity_poly.pdbx_seq_one_letter_code
_entity_poly.pdbx_strand_id
1 'polypeptide(L)'
;MHKTVIGEKLDIGKIVFPLVRNHVKRCLLVTNTKVGKLYAKSVSDSLKKKGIEPRAVVLPDGERYKNLNTLAQLYSAAVKNLITRKCFAVALGGGVVG
;
A
#
# COMPACT_ATOMS: atom_id res chain seq x y z
N MET A 1 -0.74 15.74 11.89
CA MET A 1 0.73 15.80 11.76
C MET A 1 1.15 14.72 10.76
N HIS A 2 1.91 15.05 9.72
CA HIS A 2 2.49 14.06 8.79
C HIS A 2 3.98 13.89 9.12
N LYS A 3 4.57 12.73 8.78
CA LYS A 3 5.98 12.43 9.03
C LYS A 3 6.62 11.92 7.74
N THR A 4 7.72 12.54 7.33
CA THR A 4 8.56 12.09 6.22
C THR A 4 9.80 11.39 6.78
N VAL A 5 10.11 10.19 6.29
CA VAL A 5 11.28 9.42 6.70
C VAL A 5 12.11 9.09 5.46
N ILE A 6 13.38 9.49 5.47
CA ILE A 6 14.33 9.27 4.38
C ILE A 6 15.51 8.48 4.96
N GLY A 7 15.94 7.45 4.26
CA GLY A 7 17.06 6.61 4.66
C GLY A 7 17.17 5.36 3.81
N GLU A 8 18.11 4.49 4.17
CA GLU A 8 18.37 3.25 3.45
C GLU A 8 17.83 2.04 4.20
N LYS A 9 17.45 0.99 3.45
CA LYS A 9 16.99 -0.31 4.01
C LYS A 9 15.92 -0.14 5.11
N LEU A 10 15.00 0.81 4.92
CA LEU A 10 13.97 1.15 5.88
C LEU A 10 13.01 -0.02 6.14
N ASP A 11 12.70 -0.26 7.41
CA ASP A 11 11.68 -1.23 7.83
C ASP A 11 10.32 -0.55 7.90
N ILE A 12 9.54 -0.68 6.83
CA ILE A 12 8.28 0.03 6.62
C ILE A 12 7.26 -0.27 7.72
N GLY A 13 7.13 -1.52 8.13
CA GLY A 13 6.29 -1.96 9.22
C GLY A 13 6.64 -1.25 10.53
N LYS A 14 7.94 -1.15 10.88
CA LYS A 14 8.37 -0.40 12.09
C LYS A 14 8.02 1.08 12.01
N ILE A 15 8.12 1.69 10.83
CA ILE A 15 7.81 3.12 10.63
C ILE A 15 6.30 3.37 10.72
N VAL A 16 5.50 2.51 10.08
CA VAL A 16 4.04 2.67 9.97
C VAL A 16 3.32 2.27 11.26
N PHE A 17 3.77 1.23 11.95
CA PHE A 17 3.12 0.70 13.15
C PHE A 17 2.76 1.76 14.21
N PRO A 18 3.65 2.69 14.62
CA PRO A 18 3.30 3.72 15.60
C PRO A 18 2.41 4.83 15.04
N LEU A 19 2.27 4.94 13.71
CA LEU A 19 1.43 5.95 13.04
C LEU A 19 -0.02 5.50 12.89
N VAL A 20 -0.24 4.18 12.88
CA VAL A 20 -1.57 3.59 12.75
C VAL A 20 -2.13 3.22 14.12
N ARG A 21 -3.45 3.29 14.29
CA ARG A 21 -4.07 2.90 15.56
C ARG A 21 -3.82 1.41 15.81
N ASN A 22 -3.56 1.02 17.06
CA ASN A 22 -3.24 -0.36 17.46
C ASN A 22 -4.27 -1.45 17.01
N HIS A 23 -5.47 -1.05 16.59
CA HIS A 23 -6.52 -1.97 16.13
C HIS A 23 -6.55 -2.19 14.60
N VAL A 24 -5.67 -1.54 13.82
CA VAL A 24 -5.66 -1.71 12.37
C VAL A 24 -4.93 -2.99 11.98
N LYS A 25 -5.71 -3.99 11.55
CA LYS A 25 -5.17 -5.32 11.18
C LYS A 25 -4.89 -5.50 9.68
N ARG A 26 -5.28 -4.56 8.82
CA ARG A 26 -5.12 -4.70 7.36
C ARG A 26 -5.03 -3.37 6.65
N CYS A 27 -4.36 -3.39 5.51
CA CYS A 27 -4.19 -2.24 4.62
C CYS A 27 -4.30 -2.65 3.15
N LEU A 28 -4.60 -1.70 2.27
CA LEU A 28 -4.54 -1.89 0.82
C LEU A 28 -3.16 -1.48 0.32
N LEU A 29 -2.38 -2.40 -0.24
CA LEU A 29 -1.07 -2.08 -0.82
C LEU A 29 -1.24 -1.91 -2.34
N VAL A 30 -1.18 -0.69 -2.84
CA VAL A 30 -1.31 -0.39 -4.27
C VAL A 30 0.07 -0.22 -4.87
N THR A 31 0.35 -0.93 -5.95
CA THR A 31 1.62 -0.82 -6.69
C THR A 31 1.39 -1.04 -8.17
N ASN A 32 2.43 -0.96 -8.99
CA ASN A 32 2.37 -1.29 -10.41
C ASN A 32 3.20 -2.54 -10.75
N THR A 33 3.09 -3.02 -11.99
CA THR A 33 3.77 -4.24 -12.45
C THR A 33 5.30 -4.18 -12.39
N LYS A 34 5.92 -2.98 -12.44
CA LYS A 34 7.38 -2.80 -12.37
C LYS A 34 7.86 -2.75 -10.92
N VAL A 35 7.33 -1.81 -10.14
CA VAL A 35 7.72 -1.57 -8.74
C VAL A 35 7.30 -2.76 -7.86
N GLY A 36 6.12 -3.33 -8.12
CA GLY A 36 5.59 -4.44 -7.34
C GLY A 36 6.48 -5.67 -7.37
N LYS A 37 7.07 -6.01 -8.53
CA LYS A 37 8.01 -7.13 -8.67
C LYS A 37 9.25 -6.99 -7.78
N LEU A 38 9.70 -5.76 -7.52
CA LEU A 38 10.90 -5.47 -6.77
C LEU A 38 10.64 -5.37 -5.26
N TYR A 39 9.57 -4.67 -4.87
CA TYR A 39 9.41 -4.22 -3.48
C TYR A 39 8.17 -4.73 -2.77
N ALA A 40 7.14 -5.23 -3.47
CA ALA A 40 5.87 -5.59 -2.82
C ALA A 40 6.03 -6.69 -1.77
N LYS A 41 6.89 -7.68 -2.02
CA LYS A 41 7.18 -8.76 -1.06
C LYS A 41 7.84 -8.21 0.20
N SER A 42 8.92 -7.45 0.05
CA SER A 42 9.66 -6.86 1.17
C SER A 42 8.76 -5.98 2.06
N VAL A 43 7.99 -5.08 1.44
CA VAL A 43 7.03 -4.22 2.15
C VAL A 43 5.94 -5.05 2.83
N SER A 44 5.41 -6.06 2.14
CA SER A 44 4.35 -6.90 2.70
C SER A 44 4.83 -7.69 3.91
N ASP A 45 6.02 -8.28 3.84
CA ASP A 45 6.59 -9.07 4.92
C ASP A 45 6.92 -8.19 6.14
N SER A 46 7.42 -6.99 5.90
CA SER A 46 7.67 -5.98 6.94
C SER A 46 6.38 -5.56 7.66
N LEU A 47 5.28 -5.34 6.93
CA LEU A 47 3.96 -5.04 7.53
C LEU A 47 3.39 -6.25 8.30
N LYS A 48 3.48 -7.46 7.75
CA LYS A 48 3.01 -8.70 8.39
C LYS A 48 3.71 -8.96 9.72
N LYS A 49 5.03 -8.69 9.82
CA LYS A 49 5.79 -8.78 11.07
C LYS A 49 5.25 -7.88 12.20
N LYS A 50 4.43 -6.87 11.85
CA LYS A 50 3.74 -5.98 12.80
C LYS A 50 2.25 -6.32 12.97
N GLY A 51 1.80 -7.46 12.46
CA GLY A 51 0.41 -7.91 12.55
C GLY A 51 -0.54 -7.18 11.60
N ILE A 52 -0.01 -6.47 10.59
CA ILE A 52 -0.81 -5.80 9.57
C ILE A 52 -0.84 -6.69 8.33
N GLU A 53 -2.03 -7.05 7.86
CA GLU A 53 -2.24 -7.84 6.65
C GLU A 53 -2.39 -6.93 5.41
N PRO A 54 -1.37 -6.80 4.56
CA PRO A 54 -1.49 -6.08 3.30
C PRO A 54 -2.29 -6.89 2.29
N ARG A 55 -3.24 -6.22 1.64
CA ARG A 55 -4.01 -6.71 0.50
C ARG A 55 -3.49 -6.00 -0.74
N ALA A 56 -2.64 -6.69 -1.51
CA ALA A 56 -1.94 -6.10 -2.63
C ALA A 56 -2.83 -5.98 -3.88
N VAL A 57 -2.79 -4.83 -4.54
CA VAL A 57 -3.39 -4.59 -5.85
C VAL A 57 -2.30 -4.09 -6.78
N VAL A 58 -2.09 -4.80 -7.88
CA VAL A 58 -1.05 -4.49 -8.87
C VAL A 58 -1.72 -3.91 -10.11
N LEU A 59 -1.38 -2.67 -10.42
CA LEU A 59 -1.86 -1.95 -11.58
C LEU A 59 -0.88 -2.09 -12.77
N PRO A 60 -1.35 -1.98 -14.02
CA PRO A 60 -0.46 -1.77 -15.15
C PRO A 60 0.39 -0.51 -14.97
N ASP A 61 1.63 -0.56 -15.45
CA ASP A 61 2.56 0.58 -15.39
C ASP A 61 2.30 1.60 -16.51
N GLY A 62 2.32 2.90 -16.18
CA GLY A 62 2.24 4.02 -17.13
C GLY A 62 1.14 5.03 -16.83
N GLU A 63 1.35 6.30 -17.18
CA GLU A 63 0.44 7.43 -16.90
C GLU A 63 -0.94 7.27 -17.54
N ARG A 64 -1.03 6.58 -18.68
CA ARG A 64 -2.33 6.27 -19.33
C ARG A 64 -3.30 5.53 -18.41
N TYR A 65 -2.80 4.85 -17.38
CA TYR A 65 -3.60 4.13 -16.40
C TYR A 65 -4.03 5.01 -15.21
N LYS A 66 -3.60 6.27 -15.14
CA LYS A 66 -4.06 7.25 -14.16
C LYS A 66 -5.40 7.84 -14.60
N ASN A 67 -6.44 7.02 -14.53
CA ASN A 67 -7.78 7.37 -14.97
C ASN A 67 -8.85 6.77 -14.05
N LEU A 68 -10.10 7.20 -14.24
CA LEU A 68 -11.23 6.78 -13.40
C LEU A 68 -11.55 5.30 -13.51
N ASN A 69 -11.24 4.64 -14.64
CA ASN A 69 -11.49 3.20 -14.80
C ASN A 69 -10.54 2.40 -13.89
N THR A 70 -9.27 2.76 -13.84
CA THR A 70 -8.30 2.15 -12.91
C THR A 70 -8.68 2.43 -11.46
N LEU A 71 -9.16 3.64 -11.16
CA LEU A 71 -9.62 3.99 -9.83
C LEU A 71 -10.85 3.17 -9.40
N ALA A 72 -11.81 2.94 -10.30
CA ALA A 72 -12.97 2.08 -10.04
C ALA A 72 -12.56 0.62 -9.74
N GLN A 73 -11.52 0.11 -10.43
CA GLN A 73 -10.93 -1.19 -10.12
C GLN A 73 -10.31 -1.23 -8.72
N LEU A 74 -9.59 -0.18 -8.32
CA LEU A 74 -9.04 -0.05 -6.96
C LEU A 74 -10.15 -0.04 -5.90
N TYR A 75 -11.24 0.70 -6.10
CA TYR A 75 -12.38 0.69 -5.18
C TYR A 75 -13.03 -0.69 -5.08
N SER A 76 -13.22 -1.35 -6.23
CA SER A 76 -13.76 -2.71 -6.26
C SER A 76 -12.87 -3.68 -5.50
N ALA A 77 -11.55 -3.57 -5.65
CA ALA A 77 -10.59 -4.38 -4.91
C ALA A 77 -10.59 -4.07 -3.42
N ALA A 78 -10.73 -2.80 -3.02
CA ALA A 78 -10.82 -2.40 -1.62
C ALA A 78 -12.05 -3.01 -0.94
N VAL A 79 -13.22 -2.96 -1.59
CA VAL A 79 -14.46 -3.57 -1.09
C VAL A 79 -14.32 -5.09 -0.97
N LYS A 80 -13.83 -5.76 -2.02
CA LYS A 80 -13.59 -7.22 -2.01
C LYS A 80 -12.65 -7.67 -0.90
N ASN A 81 -11.68 -6.83 -0.53
CA ASN A 81 -10.70 -7.12 0.51
C ASN A 81 -11.11 -6.63 1.91
N LEU A 82 -12.36 -6.21 2.09
CA LEU A 82 -12.89 -5.72 3.37
C LEU A 82 -12.07 -4.55 3.93
N ILE A 83 -11.58 -3.68 3.06
CA ILE A 83 -10.92 -2.43 3.45
C ILE A 83 -12.00 -1.46 3.89
N THR A 84 -11.94 -1.04 5.15
CA THR A 84 -12.92 -0.14 5.77
C THR A 84 -12.27 1.20 6.12
N ARG A 85 -13.06 2.16 6.61
CA ARG A 85 -12.57 3.45 7.10
C ARG A 85 -11.55 3.38 8.25
N LYS A 86 -11.41 2.22 8.90
CA LYS A 86 -10.39 1.98 9.93
C LYS A 86 -9.05 1.52 9.34
N CYS A 87 -9.05 1.10 8.07
CA CYS A 87 -7.85 0.68 7.34
C CYS A 87 -7.15 1.90 6.71
N PHE A 88 -5.99 1.65 6.11
CA PHE A 88 -5.26 2.64 5.32
C PHE A 88 -4.79 2.04 4.00
N ALA A 89 -4.42 2.91 3.07
CA ALA A 89 -3.77 2.52 1.82
C ALA A 89 -2.26 2.83 1.89
N VAL A 90 -1.47 2.00 1.22
CA VAL A 90 -0.04 2.18 1.00
C VAL A 90 0.17 2.28 -0.49
N ALA A 91 0.57 3.47 -0.96
CA ALA A 91 1.01 3.67 -2.35
C ALA A 91 2.50 3.31 -2.45
N LEU A 92 2.80 2.24 -3.19
CA LEU A 92 4.16 1.77 -3.45
C LEU A 92 4.50 1.98 -4.93
N GLY A 93 5.07 3.13 -5.24
CA GLY A 93 5.44 3.52 -6.60
C GLY A 93 5.87 4.99 -6.68
N GLY A 94 5.96 5.50 -7.92
CA GLY A 94 6.10 6.94 -8.18
C GLY A 94 4.76 7.68 -8.20
N GLY A 95 4.74 8.90 -8.74
CA GLY A 95 3.56 9.78 -8.75
C GLY A 95 2.37 9.37 -9.62
N VAL A 96 2.46 8.23 -10.31
CA VAL A 96 1.31 7.61 -11.00
C VAL A 96 0.48 6.79 -10.02
N VAL A 97 1.15 6.14 -9.07
CA VAL A 97 0.53 5.24 -8.08
C VAL A 97 0.07 6.00 -6.83
N GLY A 98 0.84 7.01 -6.42
CA GLY A 98 0.50 7.91 -5.31
C GLY A 98 -0.49 8.98 -5.73
#